data_AF-A0A640XSW2-F1
#
_entry.id   AF-A0A640XSW2-F1
#
_cell.length_a   1.000
_cell.length_b   1.000
_cell.length_c   1.000
_cell.angle_alpha   90.00
_cell.angle_beta   90.00
_cell.angle_gamma   90.00
#
_symmetry.space_group_name_H-M   'P 1'
#
loop_
_entity.id
_entity.type
_entity.pdbx_description
1 polymer ?
#
loop_
_entity_poly.entity_id
_entity_poly.type
_entity_poly.pdbx_seq_one_letter_code
_entity_poly.pdbx_strand_id
1 'polypeptide(L)'
;MKKTFEINYKLRYAEIDDWGQEYVKAATQKQALKSFAKKMKIPIKEFKSFEDWRWEEGVWWASFKNIKQVKEKQCPHCCGKGIIHI
;
A
#
# COMPACT_ATOMS: atom_id res chain seq x y z
N MET A 1 -19.94 -1.90 3.24
CA MET A 1 -19.12 -0.87 3.91
C MET A 1 -17.70 -0.91 3.37
N LYS A 2 -17.04 0.25 3.20
CA LYS A 2 -15.61 0.31 2.84
C LYS A 2 -14.77 0.07 4.09
N LYS A 3 -13.70 -0.70 3.93
CA LYS A 3 -12.68 -1.02 4.93
C LYS A 3 -11.37 -0.37 4.50
N THR A 4 -10.48 -0.13 5.45
CA THR A 4 -9.15 0.42 5.18
C THR A 4 -8.14 -0.72 5.14
N PHE A 5 -7.35 -0.74 4.08
CA PHE A 5 -6.29 -1.71 3.87
C PHE A 5 -4.96 -0.98 3.86
N GLU A 6 -4.04 -1.45 4.68
CA GLU A 6 -2.65 -1.04 4.69
C GLU A 6 -1.88 -1.95 3.73
N ILE A 7 -1.15 -1.35 2.81
CA ILE A 7 -0.29 -2.03 1.85
C ILE A 7 1.13 -1.58 2.10
N ASN A 8 2.02 -2.54 2.35
CA ASN A 8 3.44 -2.31 2.55
C ASN A 8 4.22 -2.83 1.34
N TYR A 9 5.25 -2.08 0.97
CA TYR A 9 6.14 -2.42 -0.13
C TYR A 9 7.57 -2.00 0.18
N LYS A 10 8.53 -2.67 -0.45
CA LYS A 10 9.96 -2.42 -0.24
C LYS A 10 10.49 -1.58 -1.39
N LEU A 11 11.18 -0.50 -1.05
CA LEU A 11 11.88 0.37 -1.98
C LEU A 11 13.36 0.00 -2.00
N ARG A 12 13.97 -0.04 -3.17
CA ARG A 12 15.41 -0.25 -3.35
C ARG A 12 16.00 0.73 -4.35
N TYR A 13 17.13 1.31 -3.99
CA TYR A 13 17.96 2.13 -4.87
C TYR A 13 19.41 1.73 -4.68
N ALA A 14 20.03 1.13 -5.70
CA ALA A 14 21.38 0.54 -5.58
C ALA A 14 21.50 -0.38 -4.34
N GLU A 15 22.37 -0.01 -3.38
CA GLU A 15 22.63 -0.76 -2.16
C GLU A 15 21.76 -0.34 -0.97
N ILE A 16 20.98 0.73 -1.10
CA ILE A 16 20.07 1.20 -0.04
C ILE A 16 18.65 0.66 -0.25
N ASP A 17 17.99 0.43 0.87
CA ASP A 17 16.61 -0.02 0.90
C ASP A 17 15.79 0.76 1.92
N ASP A 18 14.50 0.90 1.64
CA ASP A 18 13.54 1.59 2.51
C ASP A 18 12.17 0.92 2.40
N TRP A 19 11.19 1.41 3.15
CA TRP A 19 9.82 0.92 3.17
C TRP A 19 8.86 2.01 2.73
N GLY A 20 7.96 1.63 1.83
CA GLY A 20 6.81 2.43 1.46
C GLY A 20 5.53 1.82 2.01
N GLN A 21 4.57 2.70 2.29
CA GLN A 21 3.31 2.32 2.88
C GLN A 21 2.17 3.14 2.28
N GLU A 22 1.07 2.46 1.98
CA GLU A 22 -0.11 3.06 1.39
C GLU A 22 -1.39 2.57 2.05
N TYR A 23 -2.36 3.47 2.21
CA TYR A 23 -3.65 3.17 2.79
C TYR A 23 -4.76 3.33 1.75
N VAL A 24 -5.51 2.26 1.53
CA VAL A 24 -6.55 2.20 0.49
C VAL A 24 -7.88 1.81 1.09
N LYS A 25 -8.94 2.59 0.79
CA LYS A 25 -10.31 2.27 1.19
C LYS A 25 -11.02 1.47 0.10
N ALA A 26 -11.43 0.24 0.42
CA ALA A 26 -12.13 -0.65 -0.51
C ALA A 26 -13.11 -1.59 0.21
N ALA A 27 -14.03 -2.22 -0.51
CA ALA A 27 -14.92 -3.21 0.11
C ALA A 27 -14.19 -4.55 0.39
N THR A 28 -13.22 -4.90 -0.45
CA THR A 28 -12.47 -6.16 -0.37
C THR A 28 -10.97 -5.95 -0.64
N GLN A 29 -10.14 -6.90 -0.18
CA GLN A 29 -8.70 -6.89 -0.41
C GLN A 29 -8.36 -6.85 -1.91
N LYS A 30 -9.09 -7.61 -2.74
CA LYS A 30 -8.91 -7.63 -4.20
C LYS A 30 -9.18 -6.26 -4.84
N GLN A 31 -10.19 -5.53 -4.35
CA GLN A 31 -10.46 -4.17 -4.81
C GLN A 31 -9.38 -3.20 -4.33
N ALA A 32 -8.91 -3.33 -3.09
CA ALA A 32 -7.81 -2.52 -2.57
C ALA A 32 -6.53 -2.68 -3.42
N LEU A 33 -6.15 -3.92 -3.73
CA LEU A 33 -5.01 -4.22 -4.60
C LEU A 33 -5.15 -3.62 -6.00
N LYS A 34 -6.36 -3.67 -6.61
CA LYS A 34 -6.61 -3.01 -7.90
C LYS A 34 -6.47 -1.49 -7.83
N SER A 35 -6.99 -0.88 -6.79
CA SER A 35 -6.87 0.57 -6.56
C SER A 35 -5.42 0.98 -6.32
N PHE A 36 -4.68 0.19 -5.54
CA PHE A 36 -3.24 0.37 -5.32
C PHE A 36 -2.45 0.27 -6.62
N ALA A 37 -2.63 -0.81 -7.39
CA ALA A 37 -1.96 -0.99 -8.67
C ALA A 37 -2.22 0.16 -9.64
N LYS A 38 -3.46 0.67 -9.68
CA LYS A 38 -3.80 1.85 -10.50
C LYS A 38 -3.08 3.11 -10.00
N LYS A 39 -3.04 3.35 -8.67
CA LYS A 39 -2.36 4.50 -8.08
C LYS A 39 -0.85 4.49 -8.38
N MET A 40 -0.22 3.33 -8.23
CA MET A 40 1.22 3.15 -8.41
C MET A 40 1.61 2.83 -9.87
N LYS A 41 0.64 2.83 -10.80
CA LYS A 41 0.82 2.53 -12.24
C LYS A 41 1.53 1.18 -12.50
N ILE A 42 1.22 0.16 -11.70
CA ILE A 42 1.81 -1.18 -11.81
C ILE A 42 1.29 -1.88 -13.08
N PRO A 43 2.15 -2.43 -13.94
CA PRO A 43 1.74 -3.18 -15.13
C PRO A 43 1.26 -4.59 -14.75
N ILE A 44 0.07 -4.70 -14.13
CA ILE A 44 -0.47 -5.94 -13.54
C ILE A 44 -0.56 -7.14 -14.51
N LYS A 45 -0.52 -6.92 -15.83
CA LYS A 45 -0.59 -7.98 -16.85
C LYS A 45 0.72 -8.76 -16.99
N GLU A 46 1.83 -8.19 -16.54
CA GLU A 46 3.17 -8.79 -16.64
C GLU A 46 3.47 -9.75 -15.48
N PHE A 47 2.60 -9.78 -14.46
CA PHE A 47 2.80 -10.54 -13.23
C PHE A 47 1.76 -11.66 -13.09
N LYS A 48 2.20 -12.80 -12.54
CA LYS A 48 1.33 -13.95 -12.27
C LYS A 48 0.49 -13.74 -11.01
N SER A 49 1.06 -13.06 -10.02
CA SER A 49 0.46 -12.83 -8.71
C SER A 49 0.75 -11.41 -8.22
N PHE A 50 0.07 -10.96 -7.15
CA PHE A 50 0.30 -9.61 -6.61
C PHE A 50 1.58 -9.54 -5.78
N GLU A 51 2.05 -10.68 -5.29
CA GLU A 51 3.32 -10.87 -4.58
C GLU A 51 4.52 -10.61 -5.49
N ASP A 52 4.35 -10.80 -6.80
CA ASP A 52 5.39 -10.55 -7.81
C ASP A 52 5.46 -9.09 -8.27
N TRP A 53 4.49 -8.25 -7.87
CA TRP A 53 4.38 -6.88 -8.37
C TRP A 53 5.61 -6.06 -8.07
N ARG A 54 6.13 -5.45 -9.14
CA ARG A 54 7.24 -4.50 -9.11
C ARG A 54 6.90 -3.28 -9.97
N TRP A 55 7.35 -2.11 -9.56
CA TRP A 55 7.16 -0.86 -10.28
C TRP A 55 8.27 0.14 -9.96
N GLU A 56 8.36 1.19 -10.75
CA GLU A 56 9.26 2.33 -10.51
C GLU A 56 8.54 3.40 -9.68
N GLU A 57 9.21 3.88 -8.64
CA GLU A 57 8.73 4.93 -7.76
C GLU A 57 9.79 6.05 -7.70
N GLY A 58 9.72 6.96 -8.67
CA GLY A 58 10.76 7.97 -8.89
C GLY A 58 12.04 7.30 -9.35
N VAL A 59 13.10 7.39 -8.55
CA VAL A 59 14.39 6.71 -8.83
C VAL A 59 14.49 5.31 -8.20
N TRP A 60 13.50 4.90 -7.41
CA TRP A 60 13.51 3.66 -6.66
C TRP A 60 12.77 2.54 -7.40
N TRP A 61 13.23 1.31 -7.18
CA TRP A 61 12.47 0.10 -7.52
C TRP A 61 11.65 -0.35 -6.33
N ALA A 62 10.33 -0.45 -6.53
CA ALA A 62 9.40 -0.90 -5.51
C ALA A 62 9.00 -2.37 -5.75
N SER A 63 8.78 -3.10 -4.66
CA SER A 63 8.25 -4.47 -4.69
C SER A 63 7.18 -4.64 -3.62
N PHE A 64 6.03 -5.20 -3.99
CA PHE A 64 4.96 -5.49 -3.05
C PHE A 64 5.45 -6.42 -1.93
N LYS A 65 4.98 -6.21 -0.69
CA LYS A 65 5.31 -7.07 0.45
C LYS A 65 4.08 -7.67 1.11
N ASN A 66 3.14 -6.85 1.56
CA ASN A 66 1.92 -7.38 2.16
C ASN A 66 0.76 -6.39 2.09
N ILE A 67 -0.42 -6.92 2.37
CA ILE A 67 -1.65 -6.18 2.58
C ILE A 67 -2.35 -6.72 3.82
N LYS A 68 -2.84 -5.84 4.68
CA LYS A 68 -3.68 -6.20 5.83
C LYS A 68 -4.82 -5.21 6.01
N GLN A 69 -5.94 -5.69 6.54
CA GLN A 69 -7.06 -4.82 6.89
C GLN A 69 -6.75 -4.15 8.23
N VAL A 70 -6.90 -2.83 8.31
CA VAL A 70 -6.69 -2.04 9.53
C VAL A 70 -7.98 -1.30 9.90
N LYS A 71 -8.11 -0.99 11.19
CA LYS A 71 -9.16 -0.11 11.72
C LYS A 71 -8.62 1.32 11.81
N GLU A 72 -9.45 2.28 11.46
CA GLU A 72 -9.15 3.70 11.66
C GLU A 72 -9.69 4.13 13.02
N LYS A 73 -8.86 4.78 13.83
CA LYS A 73 -9.25 5.41 15.09
C LYS A 73 -8.79 6.87 15.08
N GLN A 74 -9.62 7.78 15.58
CA GLN A 74 -9.20 9.16 15.78
C GLN A 74 -8.11 9.23 16.85
N CYS A 75 -7.05 9.99 16.57
CA CYS A 75 -5.95 10.14 17.51
C CYS A 75 -6.43 10.94 18.74
N PRO A 76 -6.31 10.37 19.95
CA PRO A 76 -6.85 10.99 21.17
C PRO A 76 -6.03 12.20 21.62
N HIS A 77 -4.73 12.23 21.29
CA HIS A 77 -3.83 13.31 21.71
C HIS A 77 -3.96 14.58 20.87
N CYS A 78 -4.39 14.44 19.61
CA CYS A 78 -4.50 15.54 18.66
C CYS A 78 -5.96 16.05 18.51
N CYS A 79 -6.81 15.76 19.51
CA CYS A 79 -8.23 16.12 19.51
C CYS A 79 -8.96 15.70 18.22
N GLY A 80 -8.62 14.53 17.67
CA GLY A 80 -9.27 13.99 16.47
C GLY A 80 -8.78 14.54 15.12
N LYS A 81 -7.74 15.39 15.08
CA LYS A 81 -7.17 15.89 13.80
C LYS A 81 -6.36 14.84 13.03
N GLY A 82 -5.87 13.81 13.72
CA GLY A 82 -5.12 12.70 13.14
C GLY A 82 -5.92 11.41 13.11
N ILE A 83 -5.64 10.56 12.12
CA ILE A 83 -6.16 9.19 12.03
C ILE A 83 -5.03 8.22 12.36
N ILE A 84 -5.30 7.29 13.28
CA ILE A 84 -4.43 6.16 13.62
C ILE A 84 -4.97 4.93 12.91
N HIS A 85 -4.08 4.16 12.29
CA HIS A 85 -4.39 2.85 11.72
C HIS A 85 -3.91 1.76 12.68
N ILE A 86 -4.83 0.88 13.12
CA ILE A 86 -4.60 -0.17 14.13
C ILE A 86 -5.06 -1.53 13.62
#